data_AF-A0A067DJ25-F1
#
_entry.id   AF-A0A067DJ25-F1
#
_cell.length_a   1.000
_cell.length_b   1.000
_cell.length_c   1.000
_cell.angle_alpha   90.00
_cell.angle_beta   90.00
_cell.angle_gamma   90.00
#
_symmetry.space_group_name_H-M   'P 1'
#
loop_
_entity.id
_entity.type
_entity.pdbx_description
1 polymer ?
#
loop_
_entity_poly.entity_id
_entity_poly.type
_entity_poly.pdbx_seq_one_letter_code
_entity_poly.pdbx_strand_id
1 'polypeptide(L)'
;SQWLVKHGFTITLSNTEYNHRQVMNILEEKNYVLDQIHLISIPDGLETWEDRSELGKLTESLMRVMPRKREELIKDSNARETHENITYVIADGNVEQGIKVAEKLNIQSAAFWPAAAAVLALNCI
;
A
#
# COMPACT_ATOMS: atom_id res chain seq x y z
N SER A 1 -4.07 7.75 6.60
CA SER A 1 -5.02 8.11 5.52
C SER A 1 -6.05 9.14 5.96
N GLN A 2 -6.88 8.88 6.98
CA GLN A 2 -7.96 9.78 7.42
C GLN A 2 -7.53 11.23 7.69
N TRP A 3 -6.37 11.43 8.32
CA TRP A 3 -5.82 12.77 8.53
C TRP A 3 -5.45 13.49 7.23
N LEU A 4 -4.95 12.77 6.22
CA LEU A 4 -4.64 13.37 4.93
C LEU A 4 -5.92 13.78 4.20
N VAL A 5 -6.98 12.96 4.26
CA VAL A 5 -8.31 13.34 3.73
C VAL A 5 -8.81 14.64 4.34
N LYS A 6 -8.72 14.78 5.68
CA LYS A 6 -9.09 16.03 6.37
C LYS A 6 -8.32 17.26 5.91
N HIS A 7 -7.14 17.08 5.33
CA HIS A 7 -6.31 18.15 4.78
C HIS A 7 -6.44 18.29 3.25
N GLY A 8 -7.47 17.67 2.64
CA GLY A 8 -7.81 17.86 1.22
C GLY A 8 -7.09 16.91 0.26
N PHE A 9 -6.49 15.82 0.75
CA PHE A 9 -5.90 14.80 -0.12
C PHE A 9 -6.89 13.69 -0.47
N THR A 10 -7.02 13.40 -1.77
CA THR A 10 -7.63 12.14 -2.25
C THR A 10 -6.66 11.00 -2.03
N ILE A 11 -7.11 9.92 -1.40
CA ILE A 11 -6.23 8.81 -1.01
C ILE A 11 -6.59 7.54 -1.75
N THR A 12 -5.60 6.93 -2.41
CA THR A 12 -5.67 5.53 -2.85
C THR A 12 -4.85 4.69 -1.88
N LEU A 13 -5.52 3.81 -1.13
CA LEU A 13 -4.87 2.92 -0.17
C LEU A 13 -4.84 1.50 -0.71
N SER A 14 -3.63 0.98 -0.92
CA SER A 14 -3.42 -0.37 -1.40
C SER A 14 -3.27 -1.38 -0.26
N ASN A 15 -4.13 -2.40 -0.28
CA ASN A 15 -4.08 -3.54 0.61
C ASN A 15 -3.68 -4.81 -0.17
N THR A 16 -3.15 -5.81 0.54
CA THR A 16 -3.14 -7.17 0.00
C THR A 16 -4.58 -7.68 -0.16
N GLU A 17 -4.84 -8.60 -1.10
CA GLU A 17 -6.17 -9.21 -1.27
C GLU A 17 -6.74 -9.78 0.02
N TYR A 18 -5.89 -10.44 0.81
CA TYR A 18 -6.27 -10.95 2.13
C TYR A 18 -6.74 -9.82 3.05
N ASN A 19 -5.94 -8.77 3.25
CA ASN A 19 -6.29 -7.65 4.12
C ASN A 19 -7.48 -6.84 3.58
N HIS A 20 -7.58 -6.70 2.25
CA HIS A 20 -8.67 -5.99 1.60
C HIS A 20 -10.02 -6.64 1.92
N ARG A 21 -10.13 -7.97 1.80
CA ARG A 21 -11.36 -8.70 2.19
C ARG A 21 -11.74 -8.46 3.65
N GLN A 22 -10.78 -8.57 4.56
CA GLN A 22 -11.03 -8.35 5.99
C GLN A 22 -11.52 -6.92 6.27
N VAL A 23 -10.87 -5.93 5.66
CA VAL A 23 -11.27 -4.51 5.81
C VAL A 23 -12.67 -4.30 5.25
N MET A 24 -12.98 -4.79 4.04
CA MET A 24 -14.30 -4.61 3.44
C MET A 24 -15.41 -5.25 4.28
N ASN A 25 -15.19 -6.46 4.80
CA ASN A 25 -16.15 -7.12 5.69
C ASN A 25 -16.43 -6.27 6.95
N ILE A 26 -15.39 -5.73 7.59
CA ILE A 26 -15.55 -4.88 8.79
C ILE A 26 -16.27 -3.57 8.46
N LEU A 27 -15.99 -2.96 7.30
CA LEU A 27 -16.65 -1.74 6.87
C LEU A 27 -18.15 -1.96 6.62
N GLU A 28 -18.50 -3.09 5.99
CA GLU A 28 -19.88 -3.50 5.77
C GLU A 28 -20.60 -3.76 7.10
N GLU A 29 -20.03 -4.59 7.98
CA GLU A 29 -20.60 -4.90 9.30
C GLU A 29 -20.88 -3.64 10.15
N LYS A 30 -20.01 -2.63 10.04
CA LYS A 30 -20.10 -1.38 10.80
C LYS A 30 -20.84 -0.26 10.07
N ASN A 31 -21.33 -0.50 8.85
CA ASN A 31 -21.90 0.52 7.96
C ASN A 31 -21.00 1.77 7.84
N TYR A 32 -19.69 1.57 7.82
CA TYR A 32 -18.72 2.67 7.77
C TYR A 32 -18.41 3.05 6.33
N VAL A 33 -18.59 4.33 6.00
CA VAL A 33 -18.28 4.88 4.67
C VAL A 33 -16.91 5.56 4.70
N LEU A 34 -16.03 5.16 3.79
CA LEU A 34 -14.74 5.78 3.57
C LEU A 34 -14.87 6.91 2.54
N ASP A 35 -15.20 8.11 3.01
CA ASP A 35 -15.21 9.29 2.14
C ASP A 35 -13.78 9.61 1.65
N GLN A 36 -13.62 9.80 0.34
CA GLN A 36 -12.36 10.18 -0.34
C GLN A 36 -11.16 9.21 -0.15
N ILE A 37 -11.41 7.98 0.32
CA ILE A 37 -10.40 6.90 0.36
C ILE A 37 -10.81 5.76 -0.56
N HIS A 38 -10.06 5.59 -1.64
CA HIS A 38 -10.20 4.48 -2.56
C HIS A 38 -9.36 3.31 -2.08
N LEU A 39 -10.01 2.26 -1.58
CA LEU A 39 -9.34 1.01 -1.27
C LEU A 39 -9.10 0.20 -2.54
N ILE A 40 -7.86 -0.22 -2.76
CA ILE A 40 -7.50 -1.12 -3.85
C ILE A 40 -6.87 -2.40 -3.31
N SER A 41 -6.97 -3.46 -4.09
CA SER A 41 -6.52 -4.79 -3.73
C SER A 41 -5.36 -5.22 -4.64
N ILE A 42 -4.28 -5.76 -4.06
CA ILE A 42 -3.11 -6.31 -4.77
C ILE A 42 -2.86 -7.73 -4.28
N PRO A 43 -2.53 -8.70 -5.16
CA PRO A 43 -2.16 -10.04 -4.71
C PRO A 43 -0.90 -10.01 -3.83
N ASP A 44 -0.93 -10.79 -2.74
CA ASP A 44 0.26 -11.02 -1.88
C ASP A 44 1.20 -12.08 -2.46
N GLY A 45 0.80 -12.73 -3.56
CA GLY A 45 1.57 -13.75 -4.27
C GLY A 45 1.54 -15.12 -3.60
N LEU A 46 0.79 -15.30 -2.52
CA LEU A 46 0.56 -16.59 -1.88
C LEU A 46 -0.75 -17.20 -2.36
N GLU A 47 -0.76 -18.51 -2.50
CA GLU A 47 -1.96 -19.27 -2.80
C GLU A 47 -2.97 -19.22 -1.63
N THR A 48 -4.21 -19.61 -1.89
CA THR A 48 -5.28 -19.51 -0.88
C THR A 48 -5.08 -20.45 0.31
N TRP A 49 -4.39 -21.58 0.10
CA TRP A 49 -4.08 -22.58 1.13
C TRP A 49 -2.75 -22.34 1.85
N GLU A 50 -1.93 -21.40 1.39
CA GLU A 50 -0.63 -21.11 2.01
C GLU A 50 -0.81 -20.32 3.30
N ASP A 51 -0.03 -20.70 4.32
CA ASP A 51 -0.05 -20.03 5.61
C ASP A 51 0.57 -18.63 5.52
N ARG A 52 -0.24 -17.62 5.84
CA ARG A 52 0.14 -16.20 5.86
C ARG A 52 0.78 -15.78 7.18
N SER A 53 0.82 -16.67 8.18
CA SER A 53 1.53 -16.45 9.44
C SER A 53 3.05 -16.67 9.31
N GLU A 54 3.47 -17.41 8.27
CA GLU A 54 4.87 -17.59 7.88
C GLU A 54 5.42 -16.29 7.27
N LEU A 55 5.76 -15.32 8.13
CA LEU A 55 6.11 -13.95 7.74
C LEU A 55 7.27 -13.88 6.75
N GLY A 56 8.26 -14.78 6.85
CA GLY A 56 9.38 -14.83 5.91
C GLY A 56 8.92 -15.13 4.48
N LYS A 57 8.07 -16.16 4.33
CA LYS A 57 7.51 -16.58 3.04
C LYS A 57 6.55 -15.53 2.47
N LEU A 58 5.70 -14.96 3.31
CA LEU A 58 4.80 -13.87 2.91
C LEU A 58 5.62 -12.65 2.43
N THR A 59 6.66 -12.27 3.16
CA THR A 59 7.54 -11.16 2.79
C THR A 59 8.22 -11.42 1.46
N GLU A 60 8.80 -12.60 1.25
CA GLU A 60 9.43 -12.96 -0.02
C GLU A 60 8.45 -12.89 -1.20
N SER A 61 7.24 -13.41 -1.02
CA SER A 61 6.22 -13.40 -2.07
C SER A 61 5.73 -11.99 -2.41
N LEU A 62 5.51 -11.17 -1.38
CA LEU A 62 5.21 -9.74 -1.54
C LEU A 62 6.33 -9.04 -2.30
N MET A 63 7.59 -9.30 -1.95
CA MET A 63 8.73 -8.70 -2.62
C MET A 63 8.80 -9.06 -4.11
N ARG A 64 8.33 -10.25 -4.50
CA ARG A 64 8.29 -10.67 -5.90
C ARG A 64 7.16 -10.02 -6.70
N VAL A 65 5.95 -9.93 -6.11
CA VAL A 65 4.73 -9.58 -6.87
C VAL A 65 4.38 -8.10 -6.79
N MET A 66 4.58 -7.49 -5.62
CA MET A 66 4.06 -6.17 -5.28
C MET A 66 4.67 -5.00 -6.07
N PRO A 67 5.97 -4.98 -6.46
CA PRO A 67 6.53 -3.86 -7.23
C PRO A 67 5.82 -3.67 -8.57
N ARG A 68 5.69 -4.76 -9.33
CA ARG A 68 5.08 -4.74 -10.66
C ARG A 68 3.62 -4.27 -10.58
N LYS A 69 2.86 -4.79 -9.61
CA LYS A 69 1.47 -4.40 -9.43
C LYS A 69 1.29 -2.95 -9.02
N ARG A 70 2.13 -2.43 -8.12
CA ARG A 70 2.11 -1.00 -7.77
C ARG A 70 2.48 -0.11 -8.96
N GLU A 71 3.47 -0.51 -9.75
CA GLU A 71 3.85 0.23 -10.96
C GLU A 71 2.72 0.25 -12.00
N GLU A 72 2.08 -0.89 -12.27
CA GLU A 72 0.89 -1.00 -13.14
C GLU A 72 -0.22 -0.06 -12.64
N LEU A 73 -0.54 -0.09 -11.34
CA LEU A 73 -1.60 0.74 -10.76
C LEU A 73 -1.33 2.24 -10.90
N ILE A 74 -0.10 2.69 -10.63
CA ILE A 74 0.26 4.10 -10.74
C ILE A 74 0.19 4.56 -12.20
N LYS A 75 0.70 3.74 -13.14
CA LYS A 75 0.63 4.04 -14.57
C LYS A 75 -0.81 4.10 -15.06
N ASP A 76 -1.63 3.12 -14.69
CA ASP A 76 -3.04 3.06 -15.08
C ASP A 76 -3.83 4.23 -14.51
N SER A 77 -3.53 4.68 -13.29
CA SER A 77 -4.15 5.87 -12.71
C SER A 77 -3.76 7.13 -13.49
N ASN A 78 -2.47 7.31 -13.77
CA ASN A 78 -1.94 8.52 -14.40
C ASN A 78 -2.23 8.59 -15.91
N ALA A 79 -2.54 7.47 -16.56
CA ALA A 79 -2.88 7.40 -17.98
C ALA A 79 -4.33 7.81 -18.28
N ARG A 80 -5.21 7.89 -17.28
CA ARG A 80 -6.65 8.17 -17.50
C ARG A 80 -6.97 9.63 -17.84
N GLU A 81 -5.96 10.51 -17.95
CA GLU A 81 -6.11 11.96 -18.18
C GLU A 81 -7.17 12.62 -17.29
N THR A 82 -7.29 12.15 -16.04
CA THR A 82 -8.17 12.75 -15.02
C THR A 82 -7.39 13.66 -14.08
N HIS A 83 -8.09 14.40 -13.22
CA HIS A 83 -7.48 15.13 -12.11
C HIS A 83 -7.04 14.22 -10.93
N GLU A 84 -7.05 12.90 -11.10
CA GLU A 84 -6.81 11.91 -10.04
C GLU A 84 -5.44 11.24 -10.14
N ASN A 85 -4.47 11.93 -10.73
CA ASN A 85 -3.10 11.42 -10.84
C ASN A 85 -2.47 11.21 -9.47
N ILE A 86 -1.76 10.09 -9.31
CA ILE A 86 -0.94 9.81 -8.13
C ILE A 86 0.32 10.67 -8.23
N THR A 87 0.36 11.69 -7.37
CA THR A 87 1.44 12.69 -7.28
C THR A 87 2.39 12.44 -6.12
N TYR A 88 2.00 11.59 -5.15
CA TYR A 88 2.78 11.27 -3.97
C TYR A 88 2.53 9.83 -3.51
N VAL A 89 3.58 9.14 -3.08
CA VAL A 89 3.50 7.76 -2.54
C VAL A 89 4.00 7.73 -1.11
N ILE A 90 3.19 7.21 -0.19
CA ILE A 90 3.62 6.85 1.17
C ILE A 90 3.70 5.33 1.25
N ALA A 91 4.86 4.79 1.61
CA ALA A 91 5.07 3.36 1.74
C ALA A 91 5.55 3.01 3.15
N ASP A 92 5.13 1.85 3.65
CA ASP A 92 5.70 1.28 4.88
C ASP A 92 7.21 1.09 4.71
N GLY A 93 8.01 1.47 5.71
CA GLY A 93 9.46 1.37 5.66
C GLY A 93 10.00 -0.06 5.60
N ASN A 94 9.22 -1.06 6.02
CA ASN A 94 9.53 -2.48 5.78
C ASN A 94 9.26 -2.90 4.32
N VAL A 95 8.56 -2.07 3.55
CA VAL A 95 8.19 -2.33 2.16
C VAL A 95 8.81 -1.26 1.25
N GLU A 96 10.15 -1.19 1.30
CA GLU A 96 11.02 -0.30 0.51
C GLU A 96 10.63 -0.22 -0.99
N GLN A 97 10.06 -1.30 -1.51
CA GLN A 97 9.60 -1.40 -2.90
C GLN A 97 8.61 -0.32 -3.32
N GLY A 98 7.78 0.19 -2.39
CA GLY A 98 6.87 1.29 -2.71
C GLY A 98 7.60 2.58 -3.08
N ILE A 99 8.70 2.86 -2.38
CA ILE A 99 9.58 4.01 -2.64
C ILE A 99 10.31 3.82 -3.97
N LYS A 100 10.92 2.64 -4.18
CA LYS A 100 11.63 2.32 -5.43
C LYS A 100 10.75 2.45 -6.68
N VAL A 101 9.49 2.02 -6.59
CA VAL A 101 8.51 2.19 -7.70
C VAL A 101 8.20 3.67 -7.93
N ALA A 102 7.99 4.45 -6.87
CA ALA A 102 7.73 5.88 -6.98
C ALA A 102 8.92 6.64 -7.61
N GLU A 103 10.15 6.35 -7.15
CA GLU A 103 11.40 6.89 -7.71
C GLU A 103 11.54 6.58 -9.20
N LYS A 104 11.32 5.32 -9.60
CA LYS A 104 11.36 4.89 -11.01
C LYS A 104 10.37 5.68 -11.89
N LEU A 105 9.25 6.11 -11.32
CA LEU A 105 8.21 6.87 -12.01
C LEU A 105 8.35 8.40 -11.83
N ASN A 106 9.42 8.87 -11.19
CA ASN A 106 9.64 10.29 -10.85
C ASN A 106 8.50 10.90 -10.00
N ILE A 107 7.95 10.10 -9.08
CA ILE A 107 6.91 10.52 -8.13
C ILE A 107 7.54 10.72 -6.76
N GLN A 108 7.16 11.82 -6.09
CA GLN A 108 7.64 12.10 -4.74
C GLN A 108 7.15 11.03 -3.76
N SER A 109 7.99 10.63 -2.82
CA SER A 109 7.61 9.61 -1.84
C SER A 109 8.15 9.85 -0.44
N ALA A 110 7.52 9.20 0.54
CA ALA A 110 8.00 9.11 1.92
C ALA A 110 7.84 7.69 2.48
N ALA A 111 8.78 7.33 3.35
CA ALA A 111 8.67 6.16 4.21
C ALA A 111 7.80 6.46 5.43
N PHE A 112 6.96 5.50 5.81
CA PHE A 112 6.22 5.47 7.06
C PHE A 112 6.70 4.29 7.90
N TRP A 113 7.17 4.56 9.12
CA TRP A 113 7.63 3.51 10.04
C TRP A 113 6.63 3.33 11.18
N PRO A 114 5.81 2.25 11.18
CA PRO A 114 4.80 2.05 12.21
C PRO A 114 5.38 1.50 13.53
N ALA A 115 6.60 0.96 13.54
CA ALA A 115 7.24 0.41 14.73
C ALA A 115 7.94 1.51 15.57
N ALA A 116 8.46 1.13 16.74
CA ALA A 116 9.15 2.08 17.61
C ALA A 116 10.39 2.68 16.91
N ALA A 117 10.64 3.98 17.14
CA ALA A 117 11.81 4.68 16.59
C ALA A 117 13.14 4.04 17.00
N ALA A 118 13.19 3.45 18.21
CA ALA A 118 14.37 2.69 18.66
C ALA A 118 14.69 1.50 17.75
N VAL A 119 13.67 0.79 17.23
CA VAL A 119 13.87 -0.33 16.30
C VAL A 119 14.44 0.17 14.97
N LEU A 120 13.96 1.32 14.49
CA LEU A 120 14.53 1.95 13.28
C LEU A 120 16.00 2.29 13.48
N ALA A 121 16.36 2.85 14.64
CA ALA A 121 17.74 3.24 14.95
C ALA A 121 18.69 2.04 15.11
N LEU A 122 18.18 0.85 15.41
CA LEU A 122 18.98 -0.38 15.54
C LEU A 122 19.28 -1.04 14.18
N ASN A 123 18.50 -0.74 13.15
CA ASN A 123 18.62 -1.36 11.82
C ASN A 123 19.62 -0.64 10.90
N CYS A 124 20.61 0.07 11.45
CA CYS A 124 21.72 0.60 10.65
C CYS A 124 22.68 -0.52 10.21
N ILE A 125 22.40 -1.15 9.06
CA ILE A 125 23.39 -1.74 8.14
C ILE A 125 23.00 -1.35 6.72
#